data_AF-A0A497XP66-F1
#
_entry.id   AF-A0A497XP66-F1
#
_cell.length_a   1.000
_cell.length_b   1.000
_cell.length_c   1.000
_cell.angle_alpha   90.00
_cell.angle_beta   90.00
_cell.angle_gamma   90.00
#
_symmetry.space_group_name_H-M   'P 1'
#
loop_
_entity.id
_entity.type
_entity.pdbx_description
1 polymer ?
#
loop_
_entity_poly.entity_id
_entity_poly.type
_entity_poly.pdbx_seq_one_letter_code
_entity_poly.pdbx_strand_id
1 'polypeptide(L)'
;MKHNWENYREKVLELKQIFKNKNEGTEVEVEVLLPEDEGYDSEVGVPYVRVRYYVNDHYHERKIELYEYHLKKELDDLVNLIEHFIQEFEMEIDQSEYGGG
;
A
#
# COMPACT_ATOMS: atom_id res chain seq x y z
N MET A 1 -18.10 0.61 -12.57
CA MET A 1 -18.74 0.22 -11.28
C MET A 1 -18.61 1.41 -10.34
N LYS A 2 -19.63 1.76 -9.56
CA LYS A 2 -19.43 2.71 -8.45
C LYS A 2 -18.80 1.93 -7.30
N HIS A 3 -17.58 2.28 -6.94
CA HIS A 3 -16.90 1.69 -5.79
C HIS A 3 -17.33 2.46 -4.53
N ASN A 4 -18.01 1.81 -3.58
CA ASN A 4 -18.55 2.47 -2.38
C ASN A 4 -17.50 2.60 -1.26
N TRP A 5 -16.23 2.80 -1.61
CA TRP A 5 -15.13 2.90 -0.63
C TRP A 5 -15.31 4.10 0.31
N GLU A 6 -16.02 5.14 -0.13
CA GLU A 6 -16.33 6.36 0.65
C GLU A 6 -17.04 6.04 1.98
N ASN A 7 -17.81 4.95 2.03
CA ASN A 7 -18.44 4.46 3.28
C ASN A 7 -17.42 4.01 4.34
N TYR A 8 -16.18 3.77 3.92
CA TYR A 8 -15.08 3.31 4.76
C TYR A 8 -13.97 4.38 4.88
N ARG A 9 -14.26 5.64 4.52
CA ARG A 9 -13.26 6.72 4.48
C ARG A 9 -12.50 6.88 5.80
N GLU A 10 -13.19 6.82 6.94
CA GLU A 10 -12.57 6.91 8.27
C GLU A 10 -11.53 5.80 8.49
N LYS A 11 -11.85 4.56 8.11
CA LYS A 11 -10.93 3.41 8.19
C LYS A 11 -9.71 3.61 7.28
N VAL A 12 -9.90 4.16 6.08
CA VAL A 12 -8.78 4.45 5.16
C VAL A 12 -7.88 5.55 5.71
N LEU A 13 -8.45 6.58 6.34
CA LEU A 13 -7.67 7.63 6.99
C LEU A 13 -6.89 7.11 8.21
N GLU A 14 -7.49 6.20 8.98
CA GLU A 14 -6.80 5.53 10.09
C GLU A 14 -5.64 4.68 9.59
N LEU A 15 -5.85 3.89 8.53
CA LEU A 15 -4.82 3.13 7.84
C LEU A 15 -3.67 4.02 7.36
N LYS A 16 -3.98 5.20 6.79
CA LYS A 16 -2.99 6.20 6.37
C LYS A 16 -2.11 6.66 7.53
N GLN A 17 -2.68 6.89 8.71
CA GLN A 17 -1.90 7.25 9.90
C GLN A 17 -1.02 6.10 10.40
N ILE A 18 -1.54 4.87 10.38
CA ILE A 18 -0.80 3.67 10.78
C ILE A 18 0.49 3.53 9.96
N PHE A 19 0.39 3.57 8.62
CA PHE A 19 1.55 3.39 7.75
C PHE A 19 2.47 4.61 7.69
N LYS A 20 1.93 5.84 7.84
CA LYS A 20 2.77 7.03 7.94
C LYS A 20 3.78 6.96 9.09
N ASN A 21 3.38 6.40 10.23
CA ASN A 21 4.24 6.26 11.41
C ASN A 21 5.27 5.11 11.28
N LYS A 22 5.08 4.20 10.32
CA LYS A 22 5.96 3.03 10.12
C LYS A 22 7.14 3.29 9.19
N ASN A 23 7.07 4.34 8.37
CA ASN A 23 8.10 4.65 7.36
C ASN A 23 9.40 5.26 7.94
N GLU A 24 9.48 5.53 9.24
CA GLU A 24 10.67 6.14 9.83
C GLU A 24 11.83 5.13 9.94
N GLY A 25 12.83 5.27 9.07
CA GLY A 25 14.10 4.53 9.14
C GLY A 25 14.12 3.19 8.39
N THR A 26 13.16 2.95 7.50
CA THR A 26 13.04 1.74 6.67
C THR A 26 13.48 1.99 5.23
N GLU A 27 13.91 0.94 4.53
CA GLU A 27 14.15 0.95 3.07
C GLU A 27 12.84 0.90 2.26
N VAL A 28 11.71 0.89 2.96
CA VAL A 28 10.36 0.75 2.41
C VAL A 28 9.56 1.97 2.82
N GLU A 29 8.99 2.65 1.83
CA GLU A 29 8.06 3.75 2.02
C GLU A 29 6.65 3.28 1.64
N VAL A 30 5.72 3.41 2.58
CA VAL A 30 4.33 3.02 2.43
C VAL A 30 3.43 4.23 2.55
N GLU A 31 2.73 4.58 1.47
CA GLU A 31 1.77 5.67 1.44
C GLU A 31 0.36 5.15 1.17
N VAL A 32 -0.63 5.64 1.91
CA VAL A 32 -2.05 5.38 1.62
C VAL A 32 -2.62 6.62 0.94
N LEU A 33 -3.15 6.45 -0.27
CA LEU A 33 -3.64 7.55 -1.11
C LEU A 33 -5.11 7.37 -1.43
N LEU A 34 -5.88 8.43 -1.24
CA LEU A 34 -7.26 8.54 -1.62
C LEU A 34 -7.37 9.21 -3.00
N PRO A 35 -8.46 8.99 -3.76
CA PRO A 35 -8.68 9.63 -5.06
C PRO A 35 -8.56 11.16 -5.06
N GLU A 36 -8.85 11.81 -3.94
CA GLU A 36 -8.72 13.26 -3.76
C GLU A 36 -7.32 13.75 -3.34
N ASP A 37 -6.39 12.86 -3.01
CA ASP A 37 -5.06 13.24 -2.54
C ASP A 37 -4.17 13.70 -3.70
N GLU A 38 -3.28 14.66 -3.42
CA GLU A 38 -2.21 15.03 -4.33
C GLU A 38 -1.25 13.85 -4.55
N GLY A 39 -0.93 13.54 -5.80
CA GLY A 39 -0.10 12.40 -6.16
C GLY A 39 -0.85 11.06 -6.28
N TYR A 40 -2.18 11.06 -6.19
CA TYR A 40 -3.02 9.94 -6.59
C TYR A 40 -2.91 9.69 -8.10
N ASP A 41 -2.58 8.46 -8.49
CA ASP A 41 -2.29 8.10 -9.88
C ASP A 41 -2.85 6.71 -10.23
N SER A 42 -4.15 6.53 -10.03
CA SER A 42 -4.90 5.35 -10.46
C SER A 42 -6.18 5.75 -11.20
N GLU A 43 -6.49 5.06 -12.30
CA GLU A 43 -7.73 5.30 -13.07
C GLU A 43 -8.96 4.63 -12.43
N VAL A 44 -8.76 3.78 -11.42
CA VAL A 44 -9.81 2.95 -10.80
C VAL A 44 -10.75 3.77 -9.92
N GLY A 45 -10.27 4.87 -9.34
CA GLY A 45 -11.07 5.74 -8.47
C GLY A 45 -11.35 5.13 -7.08
N VAL A 46 -10.49 4.22 -6.62
CA VAL A 46 -10.47 3.70 -5.24
C VAL A 46 -9.16 4.07 -4.55
N PRO A 47 -9.12 4.15 -3.21
CA PRO A 47 -7.88 4.32 -2.48
C PRO A 47 -6.93 3.16 -2.75
N TYR A 48 -5.64 3.41 -2.62
CA TYR A 48 -4.62 2.36 -2.72
C TYR A 48 -3.48 2.61 -1.75
N VAL A 49 -2.75 1.54 -1.47
CA VAL A 49 -1.45 1.61 -0.80
C VAL A 49 -0.37 1.63 -1.88
N ARG A 50 0.46 2.66 -1.87
CA ARG A 50 1.69 2.75 -2.66
C ARG A 50 2.84 2.28 -1.80
N VAL A 51 3.55 1.26 -2.28
CA VAL A 51 4.73 0.71 -1.62
C VAL A 51 5.91 0.99 -2.54
N ARG A 52 6.93 1.70 -2.03
CA ARG A 52 8.22 1.88 -2.70
C ARG A 52 9.29 1.18 -1.88
N TYR A 53 9.95 0.22 -2.50
CA TYR A 53 11.10 -0.46 -1.91
C TYR A 53 12.38 0.03 -2.58
N TYR A 54 13.25 0.68 -1.81
CA TYR A 54 14.47 1.30 -2.29
C TYR A 54 15.62 0.30 -2.25
N VAL A 55 16.23 0.04 -3.41
CA VAL A 55 17.36 -0.88 -3.56
C VAL A 55 18.48 -0.16 -4.30
N ASN A 56 19.63 0.02 -3.63
CA ASN A 56 20.76 0.79 -4.14
C ASN A 56 20.34 2.22 -4.58
N ASP A 57 20.40 2.53 -5.87
CA ASP A 57 20.12 3.85 -6.46
C ASP A 57 18.76 3.93 -7.18
N HIS A 58 17.92 2.90 -7.08
CA HIS A 58 16.56 2.89 -7.65
C HIS A 58 15.53 2.39 -6.65
N TYR A 59 14.26 2.50 -7.01
CA TYR A 59 13.17 1.92 -6.24
C TYR A 59 12.27 1.09 -7.14
N HIS A 60 11.70 0.04 -6.56
CA HIS A 60 10.59 -0.69 -7.13
C HIS A 60 9.30 -0.18 -6.49
N GLU A 61 8.24 -0.02 -7.29
CA GLU A 61 6.96 0.47 -6.80
C GLU A 61 5.84 -0.54 -7.08
N ARG A 62 4.97 -0.74 -6.10
CA ARG A 62 3.75 -1.52 -6.22
C ARG A 62 2.56 -0.76 -5.65
N LYS A 63 1.41 -0.88 -6.31
CA LYS A 63 0.13 -0.35 -5.84
C LYS A 63 -0.77 -1.51 -5.42
N ILE A 64 -1.46 -1.35 -4.30
CA ILE A 64 -2.44 -2.31 -3.77
C ILE A 64 -3.78 -1.59 -3.68
N GLU A 65 -4.69 -1.84 -4.63
CA GLU A 65 -6.00 -1.19 -4.64
C GLU A 65 -6.90 -1.68 -3.49
N LEU A 66 -7.44 -0.73 -2.72
CA LEU A 66 -8.32 -0.98 -1.59
C LEU A 66 -9.78 -0.98 -2.04
N TYR A 67 -10.20 -2.04 -2.72
CA TYR A 67 -11.60 -2.28 -3.05
C TYR A 67 -12.49 -2.46 -1.80
N GLU A 68 -13.79 -2.29 -1.97
CA GLU A 68 -14.80 -2.40 -0.89
C GLU A 68 -14.70 -3.71 -0.10
N TYR A 69 -14.41 -4.84 -0.77
CA TYR A 69 -14.30 -6.14 -0.11
C TYR A 69 -13.06 -6.26 0.78
N HIS A 70 -11.99 -5.51 0.50
CA HIS A 70 -10.85 -5.37 1.41
C HIS A 70 -11.26 -4.53 2.63
N LEU A 71 -11.92 -3.40 2.39
CA LEU A 71 -12.32 -2.44 3.44
C LEU A 71 -13.41 -2.98 4.40
N LYS A 72 -14.12 -4.04 4.00
CA LYS A 72 -15.05 -4.79 4.86
C LYS A 72 -14.35 -5.57 5.97
N LYS A 73 -13.06 -5.87 5.84
CA LYS A 73 -12.28 -6.52 6.89
C LYS A 73 -12.16 -5.60 8.10
N GLU A 74 -11.92 -6.19 9.27
CA GLU A 74 -11.53 -5.41 10.44
C GLU A 74 -10.20 -4.69 10.16
N LEU A 75 -9.97 -3.58 10.86
CA LEU A 75 -8.79 -2.74 10.59
C LEU A 75 -7.49 -3.53 10.76
N ASP A 76 -7.36 -4.29 11.84
CA ASP A 76 -6.17 -5.12 12.11
C ASP A 76 -5.96 -6.17 11.01
N ASP A 77 -7.02 -6.82 10.55
CA ASP A 77 -6.96 -7.78 9.44
C ASP A 77 -6.52 -7.11 8.12
N LEU A 78 -6.97 -5.89 7.88
CA LEU A 78 -6.58 -5.11 6.72
C LEU A 78 -5.11 -4.69 6.80
N VAL A 79 -4.63 -4.26 7.97
CA VAL A 79 -3.22 -3.95 8.21
C VAL A 79 -2.36 -5.19 7.95
N ASN A 80 -2.71 -6.33 8.55
CA ASN A 80 -1.98 -7.59 8.38
C ASN A 80 -1.95 -8.04 6.90
N LEU A 81 -3.06 -7.86 6.18
CA LEU A 81 -3.12 -8.17 4.74
C LEU A 81 -2.14 -7.31 3.93
N ILE A 82 -2.09 -6.01 4.21
CA ILE A 82 -1.20 -5.08 3.50
C ILE A 82 0.26 -5.37 3.85
N GLU A 83 0.57 -5.63 5.12
CA GLU A 83 1.92 -6.04 5.55
C GLU A 83 2.37 -7.31 4.85
N HIS A 84 1.47 -8.29 4.71
CA HIS A 84 1.77 -9.51 3.97
C HIS A 84 2.13 -9.21 2.51
N PHE A 85 1.36 -8.36 1.82
CA PHE A 85 1.69 -7.96 0.45
C PHE A 85 2.99 -7.16 0.33
N ILE A 86 3.32 -6.35 1.33
CA ILE A 86 4.61 -5.63 1.40
C ILE A 86 5.76 -6.64 1.52
N GLN A 87 5.66 -7.59 2.44
CA GLN A 87 6.68 -8.64 2.61
C GLN A 87 6.86 -9.50 1.36
N GLU A 88 5.76 -9.91 0.72
CA GLU A 88 5.84 -10.64 -0.55
C GLU A 88 6.54 -9.82 -1.63
N PHE A 89 6.26 -8.51 -1.69
CA PHE A 89 6.91 -7.62 -2.65
C PHE A 89 8.41 -7.47 -2.39
N GLU A 90 8.82 -7.26 -1.13
CA GLU A 90 10.23 -7.21 -0.73
C GLU A 90 10.96 -8.49 -1.15
N MET A 91 10.39 -9.66 -0.82
CA MET A 91 10.97 -10.96 -1.16
C MET A 91 11.12 -11.16 -2.68
N GLU A 92 10.11 -10.75 -3.46
CA GLU A 92 10.16 -10.82 -4.93
C GLU A 92 11.29 -9.95 -5.50
N ILE A 93 11.44 -8.72 -4.99
CA ILE A 93 12.51 -7.81 -5.41
C ILE A 93 13.87 -8.37 -5.02
N ASP A 94 14.05 -8.81 -3.77
CA ASP A 94 15.30 -9.40 -3.30
C ASP A 94 15.71 -10.61 -4.14
N GLN A 95 14.75 -11.48 -4.46
CA GLN A 95 15.01 -12.61 -5.34
C GLN A 95 15.38 -12.16 -6.75
N SER A 96 14.75 -11.11 -7.28
CA SER A 96 15.05 -10.61 -8.63
C SER A 96 16.41 -9.92 -8.74
N GLU A 97 16.82 -9.17 -7.71
CA GLU A 97 18.04 -8.37 -7.67
C GLU A 97 19.26 -9.21 -7.23
N TYR A 98 19.07 -10.18 -6.33
CA TYR A 98 20.16 -10.96 -5.72
C TYR A 98 20.08 -12.47 -5.94
N GLY A 99 18.95 -13.00 -6.40
CA GLY A 99 18.71 -14.44 -6.58
C GLY A 99 19.22 -15.03 -7.90
N GLY A 100 19.91 -14.25 -8.73
CA GLY A 100 20.55 -14.70 -9.96
C GLY A 100 21.85 -15.47 -9.71
N GLY A 101 21.73 -16.71 -9.22
CA GLY A 101 22.81 -17.70 -9.16
C GLY A 101 22.59 -18.85 -10.13
#